data_AF-A0A3D1IK66-F1
#
_entry.id   AF-A0A3D1IK66-F1
#
_cell.length_a   1.000
_cell.length_b   1.000
_cell.length_c   1.000
_cell.angle_alpha   90.00
_cell.angle_beta   90.00
_cell.angle_gamma   90.00
#
_symmetry.space_group_name_H-M   'P 1'
#
loop_
_entity.id
_entity.type
_entity.pdbx_description
1 polymer ?
#
loop_
_entity_poly.entity_id
_entity_poly.type
_entity_poly.pdbx_seq_one_letter_code
_entity_poly.pdbx_strand_id
1 'polypeptide(L)'
;MSVIDIPLPEYDCEVGTTRALITTAPDSDLGWRPESGARTLGQLVTHLAEIPVWTAIVMTSYRYDLEALAEPSPEHGATETLLRFDTHAAAGRDARAGRLDGELTADWMLERHGVLSSPSRAFPHFAYWF
;
A
#
# COMPACT_ATOMS: atom_id res chain seq x y z
N MET A 1 13.52 15.64 -17.21
CA MET A 1 12.91 14.89 -16.10
C MET A 1 11.43 14.82 -16.39
N SER A 2 10.87 13.62 -16.41
CA SER A 2 9.44 13.44 -16.64
C SER A 2 8.66 13.82 -15.38
N VAL A 3 7.38 14.18 -15.51
CA VAL A 3 6.51 14.47 -14.35
C VAL A 3 6.33 13.21 -13.50
N ILE A 4 6.28 12.03 -14.12
CA ILE A 4 6.14 10.74 -13.42
C ILE A 4 7.35 10.39 -12.54
N ASP A 5 8.53 10.95 -12.82
CA ASP A 5 9.72 10.74 -12.00
C ASP A 5 9.79 11.68 -10.79
N ILE A 6 9.05 12.80 -10.78
CA ILE A 6 9.12 13.81 -9.70
C ILE A 6 8.90 13.20 -8.30
N PRO A 7 7.90 12.31 -8.07
CA PRO A 7 7.62 11.77 -6.74
C PRO A 7 8.57 10.64 -6.28
N LEU A 8 9.52 10.20 -7.12
CA LEU A 8 10.39 9.06 -6.79
C LEU A 8 11.29 9.30 -5.57
N PRO A 9 11.89 10.49 -5.36
CA PRO A 9 12.68 10.75 -4.16
C PRO A 9 11.84 10.71 -2.88
N GLU A 10 10.62 11.26 -2.88
CA GLU A 10 9.70 11.14 -1.74
C GLU A 10 9.33 9.67 -1.50
N TYR A 11 9.02 8.91 -2.56
CA TYR A 11 8.74 7.49 -2.44
C TYR A 11 9.88 6.72 -1.75
N ASP A 12 11.13 6.95 -2.17
CA ASP A 12 12.30 6.30 -1.56
C ASP A 12 12.48 6.69 -0.08
N CYS A 13 12.20 7.95 0.26
CA CYS A 13 12.25 8.44 1.63
C CYS A 13 11.16 7.78 2.51
N GLU A 14 9.93 7.71 2.03
CA GLU A 14 8.81 7.09 2.75
C GLU A 14 9.00 5.59 2.92
N VAL A 15 9.54 4.91 1.90
CA VAL A 15 9.91 3.50 1.98
C VAL A 15 10.97 3.28 3.06
N GLY A 16 12.04 4.08 3.06
CA GLY A 16 13.09 4.00 4.07
C GLY A 16 12.58 4.25 5.50
N THR A 17 11.72 5.25 5.67
CA THR A 17 11.13 5.60 6.97
C THR A 17 10.20 4.50 7.48
N THR A 18 9.33 3.98 6.62
CA THR A 18 8.39 2.91 6.98
C THR A 18 9.12 1.62 7.31
N ARG A 19 10.18 1.29 6.54
CA ARG A 19 11.04 0.15 6.82
C ARG A 19 11.68 0.27 8.21
N ALA A 20 12.21 1.45 8.55
CA ALA A 20 12.76 1.69 9.89
C ALA A 20 11.69 1.51 10.98
N LEU A 21 10.47 2.01 10.77
CA LEU A 21 9.37 1.85 11.72
C LEU A 21 9.02 0.36 11.96
N ILE A 22 8.90 -0.45 10.91
CA ILE A 22 8.62 -1.89 11.04
C ILE A 22 9.70 -2.59 11.88
N THR A 23 10.98 -2.21 11.73
CA THR A 23 12.07 -2.83 12.53
C THR A 23 11.98 -2.55 14.03
N THR A 24 11.22 -1.52 14.44
CA THR A 24 11.06 -1.17 15.86
C THR A 24 9.97 -1.96 16.58
N ALA A 25 9.10 -2.67 15.85
CA ALA A 25 8.01 -3.44 16.44
C ALA A 25 8.54 -4.77 17.03
N PRO A 26 8.52 -4.96 18.36
CA PRO A 26 8.99 -6.21 18.94
C PRO A 26 7.93 -7.31 18.77
N ASP A 27 8.36 -8.49 18.34
CA ASP A 27 7.47 -9.64 18.13
C ASP A 27 6.69 -10.05 19.41
N SER A 28 7.22 -9.74 20.60
CA SER A 28 6.53 -9.97 21.88
C SER A 28 5.26 -9.16 22.05
N ASP A 29 5.14 -8.02 21.38
CA ASP A 29 4.07 -7.05 21.58
C ASP A 29 3.07 -7.04 20.42
N LEU A 30 3.16 -7.98 19.47
CA LEU A 30 2.25 -8.04 18.33
C LEU A 30 0.77 -8.09 18.75
N GLY A 31 0.47 -8.70 19.89
CA GLY A 31 -0.89 -8.74 20.46
C GLY A 31 -1.35 -7.46 21.17
N TRP A 32 -0.47 -6.47 21.37
CA TRP A 32 -0.80 -5.16 21.95
C TRP A 32 -1.70 -4.36 20.99
N ARG A 33 -2.35 -3.28 21.44
CA ARG A 33 -3.71 -3.37 21.95
C ARG A 33 -4.16 -2.15 22.78
N PRO A 34 -4.37 -0.91 22.29
CA PRO A 34 -4.81 0.17 23.17
C PRO A 34 -6.19 -0.09 23.78
N GLU A 35 -7.12 -0.66 23.00
CA GLU A 35 -8.44 -1.11 23.45
C GLU A 35 -8.95 -2.28 22.61
N SER A 36 -9.97 -3.00 23.08
CA SER A 36 -10.47 -4.24 22.45
C SER A 36 -10.95 -4.07 21.01
N GLY A 37 -11.48 -2.89 20.64
CA GLY A 37 -11.96 -2.56 19.30
C GLY A 37 -10.87 -2.15 18.31
N ALA A 38 -9.65 -1.87 18.78
CA ALA A 38 -8.54 -1.47 17.91
C ALA A 38 -7.86 -2.69 17.24
N ARG A 39 -7.19 -2.44 16.12
CA ARG A 39 -6.26 -3.40 15.52
C ARG A 39 -5.08 -3.66 16.47
N THR A 40 -4.56 -4.87 16.43
CA THR A 40 -3.34 -5.23 17.14
C THR A 40 -2.11 -4.59 16.48
N LEU A 41 -1.00 -4.48 17.21
CA LEU A 41 0.27 -4.04 16.63
C LEU A 41 0.69 -4.94 15.46
N GLY A 42 0.51 -6.25 15.58
CA GLY A 42 0.78 -7.22 14.51
C GLY A 42 -0.08 -6.99 13.27
N GLN A 43 -1.36 -6.67 13.45
CA GLN A 43 -2.25 -6.29 12.33
C GLN A 43 -1.79 -4.99 11.67
N LEU A 44 -1.42 -3.98 12.44
CA LEU A 44 -0.95 -2.69 11.89
C LEU A 44 0.37 -2.86 11.13
N VAL A 45 1.33 -3.59 11.70
CA VAL A 45 2.64 -3.85 11.09
C VAL A 45 2.49 -4.69 9.83
N THR A 46 1.67 -5.74 9.86
CA THR A 46 1.36 -6.55 8.67
C THR A 46 0.73 -5.69 7.57
N HIS A 47 -0.19 -4.81 7.95
CA HIS A 47 -0.86 -3.92 7.00
C HIS A 47 0.12 -2.95 6.30
N LEU A 48 1.15 -2.46 7.01
CA LEU A 48 2.19 -1.63 6.39
C LEU A 48 2.90 -2.36 5.23
N ALA A 49 3.09 -3.69 5.32
CA ALA A 49 3.67 -4.47 4.23
C ALA A 49 2.75 -4.56 3.01
N GLU A 50 1.44 -4.48 3.18
CA GLU A 50 0.47 -4.59 2.08
C GLU A 50 0.29 -3.29 1.31
N ILE A 51 0.55 -2.13 1.94
CA ILE A 51 0.32 -0.82 1.32
C ILE A 51 1.14 -0.61 0.02
N PRO A 52 2.45 -0.95 -0.06
CA PRO A 52 3.23 -0.72 -1.27
C PRO A 52 2.73 -1.48 -2.52
N VAL A 53 1.98 -2.59 -2.33
CA VAL A 53 1.37 -3.36 -3.44
C VAL A 53 0.51 -2.46 -4.33
N TRP A 54 -0.19 -1.50 -3.75
CA TRP A 54 -1.05 -0.57 -4.48
C TRP A 54 -0.31 0.25 -5.52
N THR A 55 0.96 0.56 -5.29
CA THR A 55 1.77 1.31 -6.26
C THR A 55 1.91 0.52 -7.56
N ALA A 56 2.21 -0.78 -7.46
CA ALA A 56 2.29 -1.63 -8.65
C ALA A 56 0.93 -1.76 -9.34
N ILE A 57 -0.14 -2.05 -8.57
CA ILE A 57 -1.50 -2.21 -9.10
C ILE A 57 -1.94 -0.99 -9.90
N VAL A 58 -1.81 0.22 -9.33
CA VAL A 58 -2.26 1.46 -9.96
C VAL A 58 -1.46 1.76 -11.23
N MET A 59 -0.17 1.42 -11.26
CA MET A 59 0.68 1.67 -12.42
C MET A 59 0.49 0.64 -13.55
N THR A 60 0.00 -0.56 -13.25
CA THR A 60 -0.13 -1.65 -14.25
C THR A 60 -1.55 -1.92 -14.70
N SER A 61 -2.56 -1.41 -13.99
CA SER A 61 -3.97 -1.73 -14.23
C SER A 61 -4.85 -0.48 -14.17
N TYR A 62 -5.76 -0.33 -15.13
CA TYR A 62 -6.75 0.77 -15.15
C TYR A 62 -8.01 0.50 -14.33
N ARG A 63 -8.20 -0.75 -13.87
CA ARG A 63 -9.32 -1.15 -13.01
C ARG A 63 -8.81 -2.11 -11.94
N TYR A 64 -9.32 -1.95 -10.73
CA TYR A 64 -9.12 -2.90 -9.66
C TYR A 64 -10.45 -3.18 -8.96
N ASP A 65 -10.74 -4.47 -8.75
CA ASP A 65 -11.89 -4.93 -7.99
C ASP A 65 -11.43 -5.25 -6.56
N LEU A 66 -11.98 -4.54 -5.58
CA LEU A 66 -11.68 -4.78 -4.16
C LEU A 66 -12.18 -6.14 -3.70
N GLU A 67 -13.13 -6.77 -4.37
CA GLU A 67 -13.53 -8.15 -4.05
C GLU A 67 -12.45 -9.16 -4.44
N ALA A 68 -11.50 -8.77 -5.29
CA ALA A 68 -10.33 -9.58 -5.61
C ALA A 68 -9.23 -9.48 -4.53
N LEU A 69 -9.39 -8.62 -3.51
CA LEU A 69 -8.49 -8.63 -2.36
C LEU A 69 -8.61 -9.99 -1.67
N ALA A 70 -7.45 -10.61 -1.42
CA ALA A 70 -7.39 -11.76 -0.55
C ALA A 70 -7.89 -11.39 0.86
N GLU A 71 -8.31 -12.40 1.61
CA GLU A 71 -8.53 -12.27 3.06
C GLU A 71 -7.34 -11.56 3.71
N PRO A 72 -7.56 -10.75 4.76
CA PRO A 72 -6.48 -10.05 5.46
C PRO A 72 -5.35 -11.01 5.77
N SER A 73 -4.12 -10.61 5.43
CA SER A 73 -2.98 -11.47 5.69
C SER A 73 -2.92 -11.80 7.19
N PRO A 74 -2.57 -13.04 7.56
CA PRO A 74 -2.34 -13.37 8.97
C PRO A 74 -1.25 -12.46 9.53
N GLU A 75 -1.29 -12.19 10.84
CA GLU A 75 -0.26 -11.39 11.49
C GLU A 75 1.12 -12.06 11.33
N HIS A 76 2.11 -11.28 10.91
CA HIS A 76 3.50 -11.73 10.76
C HIS A 76 4.41 -11.02 11.77
N GLY A 77 5.49 -11.70 12.17
CA GLY A 77 6.58 -11.06 12.90
C GLY A 77 7.34 -10.04 12.05
N ALA A 78 8.12 -9.17 12.69
CA ALA A 78 8.79 -8.04 12.04
C ALA A 78 9.67 -8.47 10.85
N THR A 79 10.36 -9.62 10.95
CA THR A 79 11.24 -10.11 9.87
C THR A 79 10.48 -10.46 8.60
N GLU A 80 9.37 -11.20 8.71
CA GLU A 80 8.55 -11.58 7.56
C GLU A 80 7.83 -10.35 6.98
N THR A 81 7.32 -9.46 7.84
CA THR A 81 6.74 -8.19 7.41
C THR A 81 7.73 -7.37 6.59
N LEU A 82 8.99 -7.25 7.04
CA LEU A 82 10.02 -6.51 6.31
C LEU A 82 10.31 -7.12 4.94
N LEU A 83 10.41 -8.46 4.84
CA LEU A 83 10.65 -9.13 3.57
C LEU A 83 9.53 -8.83 2.55
N ARG A 84 8.28 -8.91 3.00
CA ARG A 84 7.11 -8.60 2.17
C ARG A 84 7.10 -7.13 1.77
N PHE A 85 7.30 -6.23 2.74
CA PHE A 85 7.37 -4.79 2.49
C PHE A 85 8.44 -4.45 1.44
N ASP A 86 9.67 -4.95 1.62
CA ASP A 86 10.79 -4.71 0.70
C ASP A 86 10.46 -5.23 -0.71
N THR A 87 9.82 -6.41 -0.80
CA THR A 87 9.37 -6.99 -2.08
C THR A 87 8.32 -6.10 -2.77
N HIS A 88 7.31 -5.67 -2.03
CA HIS A 88 6.21 -4.87 -2.57
C HIS A 88 6.65 -3.45 -2.94
N ALA A 89 7.54 -2.83 -2.15
CA ALA A 89 8.11 -1.53 -2.43
C ALA A 89 9.00 -1.56 -3.69
N ALA A 90 9.84 -2.59 -3.85
CA ALA A 90 10.64 -2.77 -5.05
C ALA A 90 9.75 -2.94 -6.30
N ALA A 91 8.73 -3.79 -6.23
CA ALA A 91 7.78 -3.99 -7.34
C ALA A 91 7.03 -2.69 -7.70
N GLY A 92 6.60 -1.92 -6.71
CA GLY A 92 5.95 -0.62 -6.92
C GLY A 92 6.86 0.40 -7.59
N ARG A 93 8.14 0.44 -7.18
CA ARG A 93 9.15 1.29 -7.82
C ARG A 93 9.40 0.88 -9.27
N ASP A 94 9.60 -0.41 -9.52
CA ASP A 94 9.90 -0.95 -10.85
C ASP A 94 8.74 -0.76 -11.82
N ALA A 95 7.49 -0.84 -11.35
CA ALA A 95 6.29 -0.64 -12.17
C ALA A 95 6.20 0.76 -12.84
N ARG A 96 6.95 1.74 -12.31
CA ARG A 96 7.03 3.11 -12.83
C ARG A 96 8.07 3.27 -13.94
N ALA A 97 9.02 2.34 -14.05
CA ALA A 97 10.09 2.43 -15.03
C ALA A 97 9.55 2.38 -16.46
N GLY A 98 9.89 3.39 -17.27
CA GLY A 98 9.47 3.48 -18.67
C GLY A 98 8.01 3.92 -18.90
N ARG A 99 7.31 4.36 -17.85
CA ARG A 99 5.97 4.93 -17.94
C ARG A 99 5.99 6.36 -18.49
N LEU A 100 4.89 6.77 -19.11
CA LEU A 100 4.75 8.09 -19.72
C LEU A 100 3.93 9.03 -18.83
N ASP A 101 4.24 10.34 -18.88
CA ASP A 101 3.53 11.37 -18.10
C ASP A 101 2.01 11.36 -18.32
N GLY A 102 1.55 11.04 -19.53
CA GLY A 102 0.12 10.96 -19.85
C GLY A 102 -0.62 9.87 -19.06
N GLU A 103 0.07 8.84 -18.59
CA GLU A 103 -0.52 7.75 -17.79
C GLU A 103 -0.94 8.23 -16.39
N LEU A 104 -0.33 9.31 -15.86
CA LEU A 104 -0.75 9.91 -14.59
C LEU A 104 -2.16 10.51 -14.63
N THR A 105 -2.63 10.84 -15.82
CA THR A 105 -3.95 11.44 -16.07
C THR A 105 -4.94 10.46 -16.66
N ALA A 106 -4.56 9.18 -16.81
CA ALA A 106 -5.45 8.17 -17.34
C ALA A 106 -6.61 7.90 -16.38
N ASP A 107 -7.78 7.58 -16.95
CA ASP A 107 -8.92 7.14 -16.15
C ASP A 107 -8.59 5.82 -15.47
N TRP A 108 -8.82 5.79 -14.16
CA TRP A 108 -8.64 4.61 -13.33
C TRP A 108 -9.94 4.30 -12.56
N MET A 109 -10.22 3.03 -12.27
CA MET A 109 -11.45 2.61 -11.61
C MET A 109 -11.15 1.68 -10.44
N LEU A 110 -11.72 1.99 -9.27
CA LEU A 110 -11.81 1.08 -8.13
C LEU A 110 -13.25 0.65 -7.94
N GLU A 111 -13.48 -0.66 -7.87
CA GLU A 111 -14.81 -1.24 -7.69
C GLU A 111 -14.92 -1.96 -6.36
N ARG A 112 -16.11 -1.92 -5.75
CA ARG A 112 -16.49 -2.79 -4.64
C ARG A 112 -17.99 -3.02 -4.66
N HIS A 113 -18.45 -4.26 -4.54
CA HIS A 113 -19.88 -4.60 -4.58
C HIS A 113 -20.62 -4.01 -5.79
N GLY A 114 -19.96 -3.98 -6.96
CA GLY A 114 -20.50 -3.39 -8.19
C GLY A 114 -20.59 -1.85 -8.19
N VAL A 115 -20.09 -1.17 -7.16
CA VAL A 115 -20.02 0.30 -7.10
C VAL A 115 -18.66 0.76 -7.62
N LEU A 116 -18.68 1.52 -8.72
CA LEU A 116 -17.49 2.10 -9.35
C LEU A 116 -17.14 3.45 -8.75
N SER A 117 -15.85 3.64 -8.43
CA SER A 117 -15.26 4.93 -8.08
C SER A 117 -14.15 5.30 -9.06
N SER A 118 -14.23 6.49 -9.64
CA SER A 118 -13.22 7.11 -10.51
C SER A 118 -12.43 8.15 -9.69
N PRO A 119 -11.14 8.42 -9.99
CA PRO A 119 -10.32 9.40 -9.29
C PRO A 119 -10.93 10.81 -9.26
N SER A 120 -11.80 11.16 -10.22
CA SER A 120 -12.59 12.41 -10.18
C SER A 120 -13.61 12.49 -9.04
N ARG A 121 -13.93 11.37 -8.39
CA ARG A 121 -14.87 11.22 -7.27
C ARG A 121 -14.31 10.47 -6.05
N ALA A 122 -13.10 9.91 -6.11
CA ALA A 122 -12.63 8.91 -5.14
C ALA A 122 -11.88 9.48 -3.91
N PHE A 123 -11.40 10.72 -3.95
CA PHE A 123 -10.57 11.26 -2.85
C PHE A 123 -11.23 11.37 -1.45
N PRO A 124 -12.56 11.48 -1.24
CA PRO A 124 -13.11 11.56 0.12
C PRO A 124 -13.33 10.18 0.77
N HIS A 125 -13.22 9.07 0.04
CA HIS A 125 -13.55 7.75 0.60
C HIS A 125 -12.34 6.91 1.02
N PHE A 126 -11.12 7.23 0.60
CA PHE A 126 -9.92 6.44 0.94
C PHE A 126 -9.62 6.42 2.45
N ALA A 127 -10.05 7.43 3.20
CA ALA A 127 -9.79 7.60 4.63
C ALA A 127 -10.55 6.63 5.57
N TYR A 128 -11.49 5.81 5.05
CA TYR A 128 -12.28 4.88 5.85
C TYR A 128 -11.88 3.41 5.71
N TRP A 129 -10.74 3.12 5.08
CA TRP A 129 -10.35 1.74 4.70
C TRP A 129 -9.10 1.20 5.41
N PHE A 130 -8.57 1.94 6.38
CA PHE A 130 -7.44 1.55 7.21
C PHE A 130 -7.84 1.57 8.69
#